data_AF-A0A3S7DD69-F1
#
_entry.id   AF-A0A3S7DD69-F1
#
_cell.length_a   1.000
_cell.length_b   1.000
_cell.length_c   1.000
_cell.angle_alpha   90.00
_cell.angle_beta   90.00
_cell.angle_gamma   90.00
#
_symmetry.space_group_name_H-M   'P 1'
#
loop_
_entity.id
_entity.type
_entity.pdbx_description
1 polymer ?
#
loop_
_entity_poly.entity_id
_entity_poly.type
_entity_poly.pdbx_seq_one_letter_code
_entity_poly.pdbx_strand_id
1 'polypeptide(L)'
;MSKPDWEAIETAYRAGVMSLREIASQHGISEGAIRKRAKRDDWSRDLNAKIQQKADDLVRKQEVRKQVRNESTLTERVLIEATAEVIATVRMEHRGDIRRARELTNMLFDELAGECGDVAALEMLGDLMRREDDKGQDKLNDLYHKIISLPSRVKSMKDLSDSLKTLIGLEREAYSIENKAETKEVTHNVMLVPTSDSVDDWESAAQKQQGGVLGG
;
A
#
# COMPACT_ATOMS: atom_id res chain seq x y z
N MET A 1 12.72 32.56 -36.55
CA MET A 1 12.10 31.53 -35.68
C MET A 1 12.00 32.11 -34.30
N SER A 2 10.78 32.21 -33.74
CA SER A 2 10.57 32.69 -32.37
C SER A 2 11.25 31.72 -31.39
N LYS A 3 11.93 32.25 -30.37
CA LYS A 3 12.48 31.42 -29.30
C LYS A 3 11.31 30.76 -28.57
N PRO A 4 11.38 29.45 -28.26
CA PRO A 4 10.39 28.81 -27.41
C PRO A 4 10.36 29.49 -26.05
N ASP A 5 9.16 29.80 -25.57
CA ASP A 5 8.94 30.36 -24.24
C ASP A 5 9.12 29.27 -23.18
N TRP A 6 10.37 29.09 -22.76
CA TRP A 6 10.75 28.04 -21.82
C TRP A 6 10.14 28.23 -20.43
N GLU A 7 9.78 29.46 -20.04
CA GLU A 7 9.18 29.76 -18.74
C GLU A 7 7.70 29.33 -18.71
N ALA A 8 6.97 29.59 -19.81
CA ALA A 8 5.63 29.05 -19.98
C ALA A 8 5.61 27.52 -20.06
N ILE A 9 6.57 26.92 -20.77
CA ILE A 9 6.72 25.45 -20.88
C ILE A 9 7.08 24.84 -19.51
N GLU A 10 7.96 25.47 -18.74
CA GLU A 10 8.32 25.04 -17.39
C GLU A 10 7.11 25.05 -16.47
N THR A 11 6.34 26.14 -16.52
CA THR A 11 5.11 26.30 -15.74
C THR A 11 4.10 25.20 -16.09
N ALA A 12 3.87 24.95 -17.38
CA ALA A 12 2.98 23.90 -17.86
C ALA A 12 3.50 22.49 -17.49
N TYR A 13 4.82 22.27 -17.55
CA TYR A 13 5.48 21.02 -17.21
C TYR A 13 5.36 20.69 -15.70
N ARG A 14 5.66 21.67 -14.84
CA ARG A 14 5.56 21.57 -13.38
C ARG A 14 4.10 21.48 -12.91
N ALA A 15 3.18 22.16 -13.60
CA ALA A 15 1.74 22.05 -13.36
C ALA A 15 1.25 20.63 -13.67
N GLY A 16 1.76 20.02 -14.74
CA GLY A 16 1.56 18.61 -15.03
C GLY A 16 0.15 18.22 -15.50
N VAL A 17 -0.74 19.19 -15.67
CA VAL A 17 -2.13 19.01 -16.10
C VAL A 17 -2.23 18.53 -17.55
N MET A 18 -1.25 18.90 -18.36
CA MET A 18 -1.19 18.58 -19.78
C MET A 18 -0.17 17.47 -20.05
N SER A 19 -0.43 16.64 -21.05
CA SER A 19 0.56 15.71 -21.55
C SER A 19 1.72 16.48 -22.20
N LEU A 20 2.92 15.88 -22.19
CA LEU A 20 4.09 16.52 -22.81
C LEU A 20 3.90 16.75 -24.32
N ARG A 21 3.01 15.98 -24.96
CA ARG A 21 2.63 16.15 -26.36
C ARG A 21 1.75 17.37 -26.59
N GLU A 22 0.84 17.68 -25.67
CA GLU A 22 -0.02 18.87 -25.76
C GLU A 22 0.79 20.15 -25.51
N ILE A 23 1.69 20.15 -24.51
CA ILE A 23 2.61 21.27 -24.26
C ILE A 23 3.50 21.49 -25.49
N ALA A 24 4.03 20.41 -26.06
CA ALA A 24 4.82 20.44 -27.29
C ALA A 24 4.04 21.06 -28.46
N SER A 25 2.79 20.66 -28.65
CA SER A 25 1.92 21.18 -29.72
C SER A 25 1.59 22.67 -29.56
N GLN A 26 1.34 23.14 -28.32
CA GLN A 26 1.01 24.54 -28.07
C GLN A 26 2.20 25.47 -28.27
N HIS A 27 3.41 25.01 -27.94
CA HIS A 27 4.63 25.80 -28.04
C HIS A 27 5.44 25.54 -29.31
N GLY A 28 4.93 24.71 -30.24
CA GLY A 28 5.58 24.42 -31.52
C GLY A 28 6.93 23.70 -31.38
N ILE A 29 7.11 22.90 -30.33
CA ILE A 29 8.34 22.14 -30.06
C ILE A 29 8.06 20.64 -29.98
N SER A 30 9.09 19.81 -29.87
CA SER A 30 8.92 18.36 -29.68
C SER A 30 8.87 17.99 -28.20
N GLU A 31 8.10 16.95 -27.86
CA GLU A 31 8.07 16.36 -26.51
C GLU A 31 9.49 16.03 -26.00
N GLY A 32 10.35 15.52 -26.88
CA GLY A 32 11.74 15.21 -26.56
C GLY A 32 12.58 16.42 -26.16
N ALA A 33 12.28 17.60 -26.70
CA ALA A 33 12.95 18.85 -26.32
C ALA A 33 12.55 19.28 -24.89
N ILE A 34 11.28 19.10 -24.52
CA ILE A 34 10.77 19.38 -23.16
C ILE A 34 11.42 18.42 -22.15
N ARG A 35 11.46 17.11 -22.43
CA ARG A 35 12.10 16.12 -21.54
C ARG A 35 13.59 16.40 -21.33
N LYS A 36 14.32 16.75 -22.39
CA LYS A 36 15.75 17.09 -22.29
C LYS A 36 15.97 18.36 -21.46
N ARG A 37 15.10 19.36 -21.62
CA ARG A 37 15.15 20.61 -20.85
C ARG A 37 14.85 20.36 -19.37
N ALA A 38 13.76 19.64 -19.08
CA ALA A 38 13.37 19.28 -17.73
C ALA A 38 14.46 18.52 -16.97
N LYS A 39 15.14 17.57 -17.63
CA LYS A 39 16.26 16.84 -17.02
C LYS A 39 17.50 17.71 -16.77
N ARG A 40 17.73 18.71 -17.62
CA ARG A 40 18.89 19.61 -17.52
C ARG A 40 18.69 20.69 -16.46
N ASP A 41 17.46 21.20 -16.35
CA ASP A 41 17.07 22.30 -15.46
C ASP A 41 16.35 21.78 -14.19
N ASP A 42 16.40 20.46 -13.96
CA ASP A 42 15.83 19.72 -12.82
C ASP A 42 14.36 20.05 -12.49
N TRP A 43 13.51 20.02 -13.52
CA TRP A 43 12.09 20.26 -13.36
C TRP A 43 11.39 19.03 -12.78
N SER A 44 10.73 19.19 -11.62
CA SER A 44 9.91 18.16 -11.00
C SER A 44 8.43 18.30 -11.37
N ARG A 45 7.77 17.16 -11.64
CA ARG A 45 6.35 17.05 -11.97
C ARG A 45 5.67 16.14 -10.96
N ASP A 46 5.09 16.72 -9.92
CA ASP A 46 4.53 15.97 -8.78
C ASP A 46 3.01 16.08 -8.67
N LEU A 47 2.32 15.53 -9.68
CA LEU A 47 0.86 15.41 -9.68
C LEU A 47 0.40 14.32 -8.73
N ASN A 48 1.12 13.20 -8.69
CA ASN A 48 0.72 12.03 -7.92
C ASN A 48 0.75 12.32 -6.42
N ALA A 49 1.79 12.99 -5.90
CA ALA A 49 1.81 13.32 -4.47
C ALA A 49 0.69 14.28 -4.08
N LYS A 50 0.38 15.29 -4.91
CA LYS A 50 -0.73 16.22 -4.67
C LYS A 50 -2.11 15.55 -4.78
N ILE A 51 -2.29 14.64 -5.72
CA ILE A 51 -3.52 13.86 -5.87
C ILE A 51 -3.71 12.94 -4.64
N GLN A 52 -2.65 12.25 -4.20
CA GLN A 52 -2.69 11.39 -3.01
C GLN A 52 -2.96 12.19 -1.75
N GLN A 53 -2.27 13.32 -1.56
CA GLN A 53 -2.48 14.20 -0.42
C GLN A 53 -3.90 14.76 -0.39
N LYS A 54 -4.46 15.15 -1.55
CA LYS A 54 -5.83 15.64 -1.65
C LYS A 54 -6.86 14.52 -1.50
N ALA A 55 -6.57 13.30 -1.95
CA ALA A 55 -7.40 12.12 -1.71
C ALA A 55 -7.40 11.71 -0.24
N ASP A 56 -6.25 11.74 0.44
CA ASP A 56 -6.13 11.50 1.88
C ASP A 56 -6.87 12.58 2.68
N ASP A 57 -6.73 13.84 2.28
CA ASP A 57 -7.47 14.96 2.86
C ASP A 57 -8.97 14.85 2.62
N LEU A 58 -9.41 14.42 1.43
CA LEU A 58 -10.83 14.24 1.10
C LEU A 58 -11.42 13.05 1.82
N VAL A 59 -10.70 11.96 1.97
CA VAL A 59 -11.14 10.81 2.76
C VAL A 59 -11.26 11.19 4.24
N ARG A 60 -10.32 11.97 4.79
CA ARG A 60 -10.41 12.54 6.16
C ARG A 60 -11.50 13.61 6.32
N LYS A 61 -11.76 14.41 5.28
CA LYS A 61 -12.74 15.52 5.30
C LYS A 61 -14.15 15.11 4.91
N GLN A 62 -14.34 14.10 4.05
CA GLN A 62 -15.66 13.53 3.72
C GLN A 62 -16.27 12.81 4.91
N GLU A 63 -15.45 12.34 5.85
CA GLU A 63 -15.90 11.91 7.16
C GLU A 63 -16.48 13.07 8.00
N VAL A 64 -16.22 14.34 7.61
CA VAL A 64 -16.52 15.52 8.45
C VAL A 64 -17.36 16.64 7.82
N ARG A 65 -17.33 17.01 6.53
CA ARG A 65 -18.19 18.15 6.08
C ARG A 65 -18.42 18.29 4.58
N LYS A 66 -19.72 18.20 4.25
CA LYS A 66 -20.45 18.67 3.05
C LYS A 66 -20.37 20.22 2.96
N GLN A 67 -20.32 20.79 1.74
CA GLN A 67 -20.46 22.23 1.36
C GLN A 67 -19.19 23.11 1.47
N VAL A 68 -18.80 24.03 0.55
CA VAL A 68 -19.34 24.69 -0.68
C VAL A 68 -18.14 25.26 -1.50
N ARG A 69 -18.36 25.55 -2.79
CA ARG A 69 -17.40 25.88 -3.88
C ARG A 69 -17.63 27.29 -4.49
N ASN A 70 -16.67 27.80 -5.29
CA ASN A 70 -16.84 28.81 -6.37
C ASN A 70 -15.57 28.95 -7.27
N GLU A 71 -15.56 29.79 -8.32
CA GLU A 71 -15.88 29.48 -9.73
C GLU A 71 -14.87 30.18 -10.71
N SER A 72 -13.80 29.53 -11.19
CA SER A 72 -13.08 29.78 -12.49
C SER A 72 -11.71 29.10 -12.57
N THR A 73 -11.16 28.73 -11.41
CA THR A 73 -10.32 27.54 -11.17
C THR A 73 -11.12 26.24 -11.35
N LEU A 74 -12.35 26.33 -11.87
CA LEU A 74 -13.33 25.27 -11.95
C LEU A 74 -12.91 24.16 -12.86
N THR A 75 -12.55 24.35 -14.11
CA THR A 75 -12.42 23.20 -15.02
C THR A 75 -11.34 22.21 -14.56
N GLU A 76 -10.18 22.71 -14.13
CA GLU A 76 -9.13 21.88 -13.55
C GLU A 76 -9.44 21.45 -12.12
N ARG A 77 -9.90 22.35 -11.23
CA ARG A 77 -10.28 21.92 -9.86
C ARG A 77 -11.44 20.94 -9.88
N VAL A 78 -12.37 21.04 -10.81
CA VAL A 78 -13.54 20.16 -11.01
C VAL A 78 -13.09 18.85 -11.59
N LEU A 79 -12.14 18.83 -12.54
CA LEU A 79 -11.58 17.56 -13.01
C LEU A 79 -10.83 16.85 -11.87
N ILE A 80 -9.99 17.59 -11.13
CA ILE A 80 -9.25 17.08 -9.97
C ILE A 80 -10.20 16.70 -8.83
N GLU A 81 -11.27 17.45 -8.59
CA GLU A 81 -12.24 17.21 -7.52
C GLU A 81 -13.17 16.06 -7.89
N ALA A 82 -13.63 15.96 -9.14
CA ALA A 82 -14.42 14.82 -9.61
C ALA A 82 -13.58 13.53 -9.63
N THR A 83 -12.33 13.58 -10.10
CA THR A 83 -11.44 12.40 -10.05
C THR A 83 -11.07 12.03 -8.61
N ALA A 84 -10.80 13.01 -7.75
CA ALA A 84 -10.52 12.76 -6.35
C ALA A 84 -11.77 12.31 -5.56
N GLU A 85 -12.97 12.73 -5.94
CA GLU A 85 -14.24 12.24 -5.38
C GLU A 85 -14.48 10.77 -5.75
N VAL A 86 -14.20 10.38 -7.00
CA VAL A 86 -14.28 8.97 -7.42
C VAL A 86 -13.27 8.13 -6.64
N ILE A 87 -12.01 8.58 -6.56
CA ILE A 87 -10.97 7.89 -5.79
C ILE A 87 -11.32 7.81 -4.30
N ALA A 88 -11.84 8.90 -3.72
CA ALA A 88 -12.28 8.94 -2.32
C ALA A 88 -13.44 7.97 -2.09
N THR A 89 -14.43 7.94 -2.99
CA THR A 89 -15.56 7.01 -2.93
C THR A 89 -15.08 5.57 -2.94
N VAL A 90 -14.24 5.19 -3.91
CA VAL A 90 -13.67 3.83 -4.00
C VAL A 90 -12.85 3.48 -2.75
N ARG A 91 -12.03 4.40 -2.23
CA ARG A 91 -11.26 4.15 -1.00
C ARG A 91 -12.16 4.01 0.22
N MET A 92 -13.25 4.78 0.30
CA MET A 92 -14.25 4.66 1.37
C MET A 92 -15.00 3.33 1.28
N GLU A 93 -15.37 2.90 0.09
CA GLU A 93 -15.97 1.58 -0.17
C GLU A 93 -15.02 0.46 0.28
N HIS A 94 -13.76 0.48 -0.18
CA HIS A 94 -12.76 -0.50 0.25
C HIS A 94 -12.57 -0.52 1.77
N ARG A 95 -12.52 0.65 2.43
CA ARG A 95 -12.44 0.71 3.91
C ARG A 95 -13.66 0.08 4.57
N GLY A 96 -14.86 0.33 4.03
CA GLY A 96 -16.10 -0.30 4.49
C GLY A 96 -16.07 -1.81 4.32
N ASP A 97 -15.60 -2.29 3.17
CA ASP A 97 -15.50 -3.72 2.86
C ASP A 97 -14.52 -4.44 3.78
N ILE A 98 -13.33 -3.85 3.96
CA ILE A 98 -12.29 -4.39 4.85
C ILE A 98 -12.82 -4.45 6.29
N ARG A 99 -13.51 -3.41 6.75
CA ARG A 99 -14.14 -3.39 8.08
C ARG A 99 -15.15 -4.53 8.23
N ARG A 100 -16.08 -4.66 7.29
CA ARG A 100 -17.10 -5.74 7.30
C ARG A 100 -16.45 -7.13 7.30
N ALA A 101 -15.42 -7.33 6.48
CA ALA A 101 -14.69 -8.59 6.42
C ALA A 101 -13.99 -8.93 7.76
N ARG A 102 -13.44 -7.92 8.44
CA ARG A 102 -12.83 -8.09 9.77
C ARG A 102 -13.86 -8.41 10.84
N GLU A 103 -15.00 -7.73 10.83
CA GLU A 103 -16.13 -8.02 11.73
C GLU A 103 -16.59 -9.48 11.55
N LEU A 104 -16.77 -9.94 10.31
CA LEU A 104 -17.13 -11.33 10.00
C LEU A 104 -16.07 -12.33 10.47
N THR A 105 -14.79 -12.04 10.25
CA THR A 105 -13.68 -12.91 10.66
C THR A 105 -13.64 -13.06 12.19
N ASN A 106 -13.88 -11.99 12.94
CA ASN A 106 -13.96 -12.02 14.40
C ASN A 106 -15.16 -12.83 14.90
N MET A 107 -16.34 -12.67 14.29
CA MET A 107 -17.50 -13.49 14.65
C MET A 107 -17.25 -14.99 14.40
N LEU A 108 -16.55 -15.35 13.32
CA LEU A 108 -16.16 -16.74 13.06
C LEU A 108 -15.13 -17.27 14.08
N PHE A 109 -14.23 -16.41 14.59
CA PHE A 109 -13.36 -16.78 15.72
C PHE A 109 -14.17 -17.06 16.99
N ASP A 110 -15.19 -16.25 17.27
CA ASP A 110 -16.06 -16.43 18.43
C ASP A 110 -16.87 -17.74 18.33
N GLU A 111 -17.40 -18.06 17.14
CA GLU A 111 -18.07 -19.35 16.87
C GLU A 111 -17.12 -20.53 17.08
N LEU A 112 -15.90 -20.46 16.52
CA LEU A 112 -14.88 -21.49 16.70
C LEU A 112 -14.47 -21.65 18.18
N ALA A 113 -14.39 -20.55 18.92
CA ALA A 113 -14.15 -20.58 20.36
C ALA A 113 -15.30 -21.28 21.11
N GLY A 114 -16.55 -21.03 20.70
CA GLY A 114 -17.73 -21.74 21.19
C GLY A 114 -17.66 -23.25 20.94
N GLU A 115 -17.30 -23.67 19.72
CA GLU A 115 -17.10 -25.09 19.38
C GLU A 115 -15.99 -25.76 20.20
N CYS A 116 -14.96 -25.00 20.58
CA CYS A 116 -13.88 -25.49 21.44
C CYS A 116 -14.27 -25.55 22.93
N GLY A 117 -15.34 -24.85 23.34
CA GLY A 117 -15.73 -24.69 24.73
C GLY A 117 -16.29 -25.95 25.39
N ASP A 118 -17.05 -26.75 24.63
CA ASP A 118 -17.62 -28.02 25.11
C ASP A 118 -17.63 -29.08 24.00
N VAL A 119 -16.43 -29.57 23.68
CA VAL A 119 -16.24 -30.62 22.67
C VAL A 119 -16.96 -31.92 23.07
N ALA A 120 -17.01 -32.23 24.37
CA ALA A 120 -17.63 -33.45 24.87
C ALA A 120 -19.15 -33.46 24.63
N ALA A 121 -19.84 -32.33 24.83
CA ALA A 121 -21.26 -32.21 24.49
C ALA A 121 -21.52 -32.39 22.99
N LEU A 122 -20.65 -31.85 22.14
CA LEU A 122 -20.74 -32.04 20.69
C LEU A 122 -20.54 -33.50 20.29
N GLU A 123 -19.57 -34.20 20.88
CA GLU A 123 -19.35 -35.63 20.65
C GLU A 123 -20.57 -36.46 21.09
N MET A 124 -21.10 -36.20 22.28
CA MET A 124 -22.29 -36.86 22.80
C MET A 124 -23.52 -36.64 21.92
N LEU A 125 -23.68 -35.42 21.37
CA LEU A 125 -24.75 -35.14 20.42
C LEU A 125 -24.59 -35.99 19.15
N GLY A 126 -23.38 -36.18 18.65
CA GLY A 126 -23.09 -37.07 17.52
C GLY A 126 -23.50 -38.52 17.82
N ASP A 127 -23.14 -39.02 19.00
CA ASP A 127 -23.53 -40.37 19.44
C ASP A 127 -25.06 -40.54 19.52
N LEU A 128 -25.78 -39.51 20.00
CA LEU A 128 -27.25 -39.53 20.08
C LEU A 128 -27.92 -39.42 18.71
N MET A 129 -27.31 -38.72 17.75
CA MET A 129 -27.83 -38.57 16.39
C MET A 129 -27.55 -39.78 15.49
N ARG A 130 -26.71 -40.72 15.94
CA ARG A 130 -26.29 -41.89 15.17
C ARG A 130 -27.50 -42.68 14.64
N ARG A 131 -27.55 -42.81 13.32
CA ARG A 131 -28.58 -43.52 12.57
C ARG A 131 -27.96 -44.25 11.38
N GLU A 132 -27.65 -45.51 11.61
CA GLU A 132 -27.06 -46.38 10.59
C GLU A 132 -28.06 -46.76 9.49
N ASP A 133 -27.55 -46.88 8.27
CA ASP A 133 -28.25 -47.51 7.15
C ASP A 133 -28.21 -49.05 7.23
N ASP A 134 -28.80 -49.73 6.24
CA ASP A 134 -28.83 -51.20 6.15
C ASP A 134 -27.43 -51.85 6.08
N LYS A 135 -26.36 -51.04 5.90
CA LYS A 135 -24.96 -51.47 5.85
C LYS A 135 -24.17 -51.05 7.09
N GLY A 136 -24.84 -50.52 8.13
CA GLY A 136 -24.16 -50.06 9.34
C GLY A 136 -23.43 -48.72 9.17
N GLN A 137 -23.70 -47.96 8.09
CA GLN A 137 -23.02 -46.69 7.81
C GLN A 137 -23.90 -45.51 8.18
N ASP A 138 -23.30 -44.48 8.76
CA ASP A 138 -23.94 -43.18 8.99
C ASP A 138 -23.03 -42.06 8.49
N LYS A 139 -23.08 -41.82 7.18
CA LYS A 139 -22.24 -40.81 6.53
C LYS A 139 -22.50 -39.40 7.05
N LEU A 140 -23.71 -39.12 7.53
CA LEU A 140 -24.05 -37.80 8.06
C LEU A 140 -23.38 -37.61 9.42
N ASN A 141 -23.44 -38.61 10.30
CA ASN A 141 -22.75 -38.55 11.58
C ASN A 141 -21.22 -38.62 11.42
N ASP A 142 -20.71 -39.40 10.47
CA ASP A 142 -19.27 -39.42 10.12
C ASP A 142 -18.79 -38.01 9.72
N LEU A 143 -19.58 -37.29 8.91
CA LEU A 143 -19.28 -35.92 8.52
C LEU A 143 -19.35 -34.97 9.72
N TYR A 144 -20.36 -35.12 10.58
CA TYR A 144 -20.49 -34.33 11.81
C TYR A 144 -19.25 -34.48 12.71
N HIS A 145 -18.85 -35.72 13.05
CA HIS A 145 -17.64 -35.98 13.84
C HIS A 145 -16.38 -35.44 13.17
N LYS A 146 -16.30 -35.49 11.84
CA LYS A 146 -15.20 -34.88 11.09
C LYS A 146 -15.18 -33.36 11.26
N ILE A 147 -16.31 -32.68 11.20
CA ILE A 147 -16.41 -31.21 11.36
C ILE A 147 -15.96 -30.79 12.76
N ILE A 148 -16.46 -31.46 13.80
CA ILE A 148 -16.10 -31.13 15.20
C ILE A 148 -14.75 -31.72 15.62
N SER A 149 -14.00 -32.35 14.72
CA SER A 149 -12.71 -32.95 15.06
C SER A 149 -11.64 -31.88 15.32
N LEU A 150 -10.66 -32.20 16.17
CA LEU A 150 -9.53 -31.31 16.44
C LEU A 150 -8.79 -30.88 15.15
N PRO A 151 -8.47 -31.76 14.18
CA PRO A 151 -7.84 -31.35 12.93
C PRO A 151 -8.65 -30.32 12.14
N SER A 152 -9.98 -30.47 12.09
CA SER A 152 -10.86 -29.51 11.41
C SER A 152 -10.86 -28.16 12.12
N ARG A 153 -10.97 -28.13 13.46
CA ARG A 153 -10.88 -26.88 14.24
C ARG A 153 -9.55 -26.16 14.09
N VAL A 154 -8.43 -26.91 14.14
CA VAL A 154 -7.09 -26.34 13.92
C VAL A 154 -6.96 -25.75 12.52
N LYS A 155 -7.54 -26.39 11.52
CA LYS A 155 -7.57 -25.85 10.16
C LYS A 155 -8.39 -24.57 10.08
N SER A 156 -9.60 -24.55 10.65
CA SER A 156 -10.43 -23.33 10.71
C SER A 156 -9.69 -22.18 11.40
N MET A 157 -9.03 -22.43 12.54
CA MET A 157 -8.24 -21.43 13.25
C MET A 157 -7.13 -20.85 12.36
N LYS A 158 -6.41 -21.70 11.63
CA LYS A 158 -5.34 -21.30 10.71
C LYS A 158 -5.90 -20.41 9.59
N ASP A 159 -6.95 -20.87 8.92
CA ASP A 159 -7.55 -20.18 7.77
C ASP A 159 -8.11 -18.79 8.19
N LEU A 160 -8.73 -18.69 9.38
CA LEU A 160 -9.16 -17.42 9.95
C LEU A 160 -7.99 -16.50 10.33
N SER A 161 -6.90 -17.07 10.87
CA SER A 161 -5.70 -16.30 11.23
C SER A 161 -4.99 -15.72 10.00
N ASP A 162 -4.91 -16.49 8.93
CA ASP A 162 -4.34 -16.05 7.65
C ASP A 162 -5.23 -14.97 7.00
N SER A 163 -6.56 -15.09 7.14
CA SER A 163 -7.53 -14.06 6.72
C SER A 163 -7.33 -12.77 7.51
N LEU A 164 -7.26 -12.85 8.85
CA LEU A 164 -7.06 -11.69 9.71
C LEU A 164 -5.73 -10.97 9.41
N LYS A 165 -4.64 -11.73 9.21
CA LYS A 165 -3.34 -11.17 8.82
C LYS A 165 -3.44 -10.37 7.52
N THR A 166 -4.13 -10.92 6.53
CA THR A 166 -4.34 -10.26 5.23
C THR A 166 -5.17 -8.99 5.39
N LEU A 167 -6.28 -9.06 6.14
CA LEU A 167 -7.15 -7.91 6.41
C LEU A 167 -6.40 -6.79 7.14
N ILE A 168 -5.57 -7.10 8.14
CA ILE A 168 -4.74 -6.10 8.82
C ILE A 168 -3.76 -5.41 7.84
N GLY A 169 -3.20 -6.16 6.89
CA GLY A 169 -2.36 -5.59 5.82
C GLY A 169 -3.15 -4.59 4.96
N LEU A 170 -4.31 -5.02 4.47
CA LEU A 170 -5.20 -4.19 3.65
C LEU A 170 -5.71 -2.95 4.41
N GLU A 171 -6.01 -3.07 5.71
CA GLU A 171 -6.36 -1.91 6.55
C GLU A 171 -5.22 -0.90 6.60
N ARG A 172 -3.99 -1.34 6.92
CA ARG A 172 -2.84 -0.45 7.00
C ARG A 172 -2.62 0.32 5.70
N GLU A 173 -2.75 -0.35 4.56
CA GLU A 173 -2.69 0.26 3.24
C GLU A 173 -3.84 1.25 3.00
N ALA A 174 -5.08 0.85 3.32
CA ALA A 174 -6.26 1.68 3.13
C ALA A 174 -6.25 2.96 3.98
N TYR A 175 -5.63 2.91 5.17
CA TYR A 175 -5.48 4.04 6.09
C TYR A 175 -4.18 4.83 5.91
N SER A 176 -3.36 4.50 4.90
CA SER A 176 -2.02 5.10 4.69
C SER A 176 -1.16 5.04 5.96
N ILE A 177 -1.31 3.97 6.76
CA ILE A 177 -0.48 3.71 7.94
C ILE A 177 0.80 3.07 7.43
N GLU A 178 1.78 3.90 7.08
CA GLU A 178 3.10 3.42 6.72
C GLU A 178 3.72 2.65 7.91
N ASN A 179 4.13 1.41 7.67
CA ASN A 179 5.23 0.84 8.45
C ASN A 179 6.46 1.71 8.12
N LYS A 180 6.75 2.71 8.96
CA LYS A 180 8.12 3.24 9.06
C LYS A 180 9.02 2.17 9.64
N ALA A 181 9.24 1.08 8.91
CA ALA A 181 10.55 0.47 8.94
C ALA A 181 11.43 1.48 8.21
N GLU A 182 12.07 2.36 8.98
CA GLU A 182 13.19 3.12 8.46
C GLU A 182 14.16 2.10 7.88
N THR A 183 14.13 1.94 6.56
CA THR A 183 15.26 1.40 5.83
C THR A 183 16.34 2.43 6.05
N LYS A 184 17.07 2.33 7.16
CA LYS A 184 18.39 2.93 7.25
C LYS A 184 19.12 2.32 6.08
N GLU A 185 19.32 3.09 5.02
CA GLU A 185 20.37 2.81 4.06
C GLU A 185 21.63 2.68 4.90
N VAL A 186 22.03 1.44 5.19
CA VAL A 186 23.37 1.18 5.67
C VAL A 186 24.23 1.41 4.43
N THR A 187 24.61 2.67 4.22
CA THR A 187 25.73 3.01 3.35
C THR A 187 26.95 2.38 4.02
N HIS A 188 27.25 1.13 3.67
CA HIS A 188 28.59 0.62 3.91
C HIS A 188 29.52 1.52 3.09
N ASN A 189 30.15 2.49 3.76
CA ASN A 189 31.27 3.23 3.19
C ASN A 189 32.38 2.20 2.93
N VAL A 190 32.39 1.62 1.73
CA VAL A 190 33.47 0.77 1.27
C VAL A 190 34.66 1.70 1.05
N MET A 191 35.66 1.66 1.93
CA MET A 191 36.93 2.36 1.69
C MET A 191 37.57 1.76 0.44
N LEU A 192 37.89 2.61 -0.53
CA LEU A 192 38.66 2.22 -1.70
C LEU A 192 40.08 1.85 -1.25
N VAL A 193 40.49 0.61 -1.48
CA VAL A 193 41.84 0.15 -1.14
C VAL A 193 42.86 0.94 -1.98
N PRO A 194 43.80 1.68 -1.34
CA PRO A 194 44.85 2.37 -2.07
C PRO A 194 45.73 1.36 -2.82
N THR A 195 46.03 1.62 -4.08
CA THR A 195 47.03 0.85 -4.83
C THR A 195 48.37 1.56 -4.71
N SER A 196 49.37 0.89 -4.13
CA SER A 196 50.74 1.40 -3.96
C SER A 196 51.75 0.26 -4.12
N ASP A 197 52.94 0.57 -4.64
CA ASP A 197 54.06 -0.37 -4.81
C ASP A 197 54.97 -0.42 -3.56
N SER A 198 54.65 0.37 -2.52
CA SER A 198 55.38 0.47 -1.26
C SER A 198 54.41 0.39 -0.06
N VAL A 199 54.81 -0.37 0.97
CA VAL A 199 54.02 -0.60 2.20
C VAL A 199 53.86 0.70 3.00
N ASP A 200 54.91 1.50 3.11
CA ASP A 200 54.89 2.76 3.89
C ASP A 200 53.94 3.80 3.28
N ASP A 201 53.89 3.85 1.94
CA ASP A 201 53.00 4.73 1.19
C ASP A 201 51.54 4.24 1.28
N TRP A 202 51.35 2.92 1.29
CA TRP A 202 50.03 2.32 1.48
C TRP A 202 49.47 2.63 2.86
N GLU A 203 50.28 2.47 3.91
CA GLU A 203 49.88 2.71 5.30
C GLU A 203 49.56 4.19 5.55
N SER A 204 50.37 5.10 4.99
CA SER A 204 50.13 6.54 5.05
C SER A 204 48.83 6.95 4.35
N ALA A 205 48.54 6.37 3.18
CA ALA A 205 47.31 6.63 2.44
C ALA A 205 46.07 6.09 3.18
N ALA A 206 46.16 4.91 3.77
CA ALA A 206 45.10 4.28 4.54
C ALA A 206 44.76 5.09 5.81
N GLN A 207 45.76 5.54 6.57
CA GLN A 207 45.55 6.38 7.76
C GLN A 207 44.91 7.72 7.42
N LYS A 208 45.31 8.34 6.31
CA LYS A 208 44.71 9.61 5.83
C LYS A 208 43.25 9.43 5.43
N GLN A 209 42.89 8.31 4.80
CA GLN A 209 41.50 7.99 4.45
C GLN A 209 40.65 7.69 5.70
N GLN A 210 41.19 6.98 6.69
CA GLN A 210 40.50 6.75 7.97
C GLN A 210 40.22 8.05 8.71
N GLY A 211 41.19 8.98 8.78
CA GLY A 211 41.02 10.27 9.45
C GLY A 211 39.96 11.17 8.79
N GLY A 212 39.78 11.07 7.47
CA GLY A 212 38.76 11.84 6.75
C GLY A 212 37.34 11.29 6.87
N VAL A 213 37.18 9.98 7.11
CA VAL A 213 35.86 9.31 7.19
C VAL A 213 35.27 9.35 8.61
N LEU A 214 36.11 9.33 9.65
CA LEU A 214 35.64 9.30 11.04
C LEU A 214 35.32 10.67 11.63
N GLY A 215 35.77 11.77 11.00
CA GLY A 215 35.60 13.12 11.50
C GLY A 215 36.38 13.37 12.80
N GLY A 216 37.13 14.47 12.85
CA GLY A 216 37.50 15.07 14.13
C GLY A 216 36.29 15.71 14.80
#